data_AF-A0A5C7ZY31-F1
#
_entry.id   AF-A0A5C7ZY31-F1
#
_cell.length_a   1.000
_cell.length_b   1.000
_cell.length_c   1.000
_cell.angle_alpha   90.00
_cell.angle_beta   90.00
_cell.angle_gamma   90.00
#
_symmetry.space_group_name_H-M   'P 1'
#
loop_
_entity.id
_entity.type
_entity.pdbx_description
1 polymer ?
#
loop_
_entity_poly.entity_id
_entity_poly.type
_entity_poly.pdbx_seq_one_letter_code
_entity_poly.pdbx_strand_id
1 'polypeptide(L)'
;TNTSSLKLEDLRTVLKNPARPVGIHFFNTVSKMPLVEVVSAEGGDPEMARKAAAFVRQIDRLPLPVKSAPGFLVNAVLGPYMLEAMRAVDEGVTPETVDEAMLAFGMPMGPIELVDMVGLDVAMAAGKALAGSGAEPPKCLVERFNAGNLGKKSGKGFYDHSSGKPAKGAPGAVPAGLAARLVKPLLDKTQRLVDEGIVADADLADAGVIFGTGFAPFTGGPLNYVKNQNG
;
A
#
# COMPACT_ATOMS: atom_id res chain seq x y z
N THR A 1 13.16 -13.84 -1.20
CA THR A 1 13.43 -12.46 -0.72
C THR A 1 12.16 -11.91 -0.08
N ASN A 2 12.29 -11.05 0.93
CA ASN A 2 11.18 -10.30 1.56
C ASN A 2 11.21 -8.81 1.14
N THR A 3 11.73 -8.51 -0.05
CA THR A 3 11.73 -7.12 -0.54
C THR A 3 10.30 -6.61 -0.71
N SER A 4 10.09 -5.32 -0.48
CA SER A 4 8.79 -4.63 -0.56
C SER A 4 8.68 -3.69 -1.77
N SER A 5 9.80 -3.40 -2.44
CA SER A 5 9.88 -2.38 -3.51
C SER A 5 10.86 -2.70 -4.63
N LEU A 6 11.85 -3.57 -4.42
CA LEU A 6 12.83 -3.91 -5.47
C LEU A 6 12.23 -4.95 -6.41
N LYS A 7 12.45 -4.74 -7.72
CA LYS A 7 12.11 -5.73 -8.74
C LYS A 7 12.95 -6.98 -8.55
N LEU A 8 12.33 -8.16 -8.69
CA LEU A 8 13.07 -9.41 -8.64
C LEU A 8 14.05 -9.54 -9.81
N GLU A 9 13.76 -8.86 -10.92
CA GLU A 9 14.61 -8.76 -12.11
C GLU A 9 15.96 -8.11 -11.78
N ASP A 10 16.00 -7.14 -10.87
CA ASP A 10 17.24 -6.49 -10.46
C ASP A 10 18.03 -7.42 -9.53
N LEU A 11 17.33 -8.11 -8.62
CA LEU A 11 17.94 -9.02 -7.65
C LEU A 11 18.51 -10.30 -8.27
N ARG A 12 17.94 -10.79 -9.37
CA ARG A 12 18.36 -12.06 -9.98
C ARG A 12 19.69 -11.97 -10.73
N THR A 13 20.14 -10.76 -11.07
CA THR A 13 21.35 -10.52 -11.90
C THR A 13 22.63 -11.06 -11.27
N VAL A 14 22.67 -11.17 -9.94
CA VAL A 14 23.83 -11.67 -9.18
C VAL A 14 23.73 -13.14 -8.79
N LEU A 15 22.65 -13.83 -9.16
CA LEU A 15 22.42 -15.22 -8.78
C LEU A 15 22.98 -16.19 -9.84
N LYS A 16 23.59 -17.29 -9.39
CA LYS A 16 24.03 -18.40 -10.28
C LYS A 16 22.87 -19.01 -11.08
N ASN A 17 21.67 -19.02 -10.51
CA ASN A 17 20.45 -19.54 -11.11
C ASN A 17 19.36 -18.44 -11.15
N PRO A 18 19.34 -17.57 -12.17
CA PRO A 18 18.49 -16.37 -12.20
C PRO A 18 17.00 -16.67 -12.36
N ALA A 19 16.61 -17.90 -12.71
CA ALA A 19 15.22 -18.33 -12.79
C ALA A 19 14.62 -18.73 -11.41
N ARG A 20 15.46 -19.02 -10.41
CA ARG A 20 14.99 -19.51 -9.10
C ARG A 20 14.44 -18.48 -8.09
N PRO A 21 14.75 -17.17 -8.14
CA PRO A 21 14.35 -16.27 -7.07
C PRO A 21 12.83 -16.10 -6.92
N VAL A 22 12.40 -16.45 -5.71
CA VAL A 22 11.12 -16.26 -5.01
C VAL A 22 10.89 -14.92 -4.32
N GLY A 23 9.87 -14.12 -4.59
CA GLY A 23 9.40 -13.14 -3.60
C GLY A 23 8.42 -13.77 -2.62
N ILE A 24 8.67 -13.63 -1.32
CA ILE A 24 7.74 -13.99 -0.24
C ILE A 24 7.64 -12.76 0.64
N HIS A 25 6.73 -11.86 0.29
CA HIS A 25 6.61 -10.53 0.90
C HIS A 25 5.58 -10.56 2.03
N PHE A 26 6.10 -10.45 3.25
CA PHE A 26 5.35 -10.35 4.50
C PHE A 26 5.07 -8.89 4.86
N PHE A 27 3.92 -8.65 5.48
CA PHE A 27 3.52 -7.33 5.97
C PHE A 27 3.78 -7.19 7.48
N ASN A 28 4.22 -6.02 7.92
CA ASN A 28 4.38 -5.73 9.35
C ASN A 28 3.01 -5.41 9.97
N THR A 29 2.58 -6.00 11.09
CA THR A 29 3.22 -7.04 11.93
C THR A 29 2.99 -8.45 11.39
N VAL A 30 4.08 -9.17 11.12
CA VAL A 30 4.07 -10.50 10.45
C VAL A 30 3.18 -11.51 11.15
N SER A 31 3.10 -11.48 12.49
CA SER A 31 2.26 -12.41 13.25
C SER A 31 0.76 -12.17 13.07
N LYS A 32 0.35 -10.92 12.80
CA LYS A 32 -1.05 -10.49 12.73
C LYS A 32 -1.61 -10.46 11.30
N MET A 33 -0.76 -10.23 10.31
CA MET A 33 -1.19 -10.11 8.92
C MET A 33 -1.34 -11.51 8.28
N PRO A 34 -2.52 -11.88 7.76
CA PRO A 34 -2.72 -13.20 7.15
C PRO A 34 -2.15 -13.29 5.74
N LEU A 35 -2.09 -12.17 5.01
CA LEU A 35 -1.67 -12.12 3.61
C LEU A 35 -0.15 -12.19 3.46
N VAL A 36 0.31 -12.92 2.44
CA VAL A 36 1.70 -12.91 1.97
C VAL A 36 1.70 -12.88 0.45
N GLU A 37 2.36 -11.88 -0.14
CA GLU A 37 2.52 -11.79 -1.59
C GLU A 37 3.61 -12.75 -2.06
N VAL A 38 3.25 -13.66 -2.97
CA VAL A 38 4.16 -14.61 -3.63
C VAL A 38 4.51 -14.05 -5.00
N VAL A 39 5.67 -13.39 -5.09
CA VAL A 39 6.07 -12.60 -6.25
C VAL A 39 6.89 -13.43 -7.22
N SER A 40 6.43 -13.49 -8.47
CA SER A 40 7.15 -14.18 -9.56
C SER A 40 7.89 -13.18 -10.44
N ALA A 41 9.17 -13.42 -10.70
CA ALA A 41 9.96 -12.66 -11.67
C ALA A 41 9.55 -13.02 -13.11
N GLU A 42 9.70 -12.08 -14.04
CA GLU A 42 9.52 -12.33 -15.48
C GLU A 42 10.54 -13.37 -15.96
N GLY A 43 10.08 -14.48 -16.55
CA GLY A 43 10.95 -15.60 -16.95
C GLY A 43 11.51 -16.41 -15.77
N GLY A 44 10.95 -16.25 -14.56
CA GLY A 44 11.22 -17.10 -13.42
C GLY A 44 10.61 -18.50 -13.56
N ASP A 45 11.14 -19.45 -12.79
CA ASP A 45 10.66 -20.84 -12.74
C ASP A 45 9.31 -20.91 -11.98
N PRO A 46 8.19 -21.29 -12.65
CA PRO A 46 6.88 -21.40 -12.01
C PRO A 46 6.84 -22.41 -10.85
N GLU A 47 7.74 -23.41 -10.86
CA GLU A 47 7.88 -24.37 -9.76
C GLU A 47 8.25 -23.68 -8.44
N MET A 48 9.09 -22.64 -8.50
CA MET A 48 9.52 -21.92 -7.32
C MET A 48 8.36 -21.14 -6.70
N ALA A 49 7.55 -20.47 -7.52
CA ALA A 49 6.34 -19.79 -7.07
C ALA A 49 5.36 -20.77 -6.41
N ARG A 50 5.17 -21.96 -6.98
CA ARG A 50 4.29 -22.98 -6.40
C ARG A 50 4.81 -23.50 -5.06
N LYS A 51 6.11 -23.75 -4.94
CA LYS A 51 6.75 -24.15 -3.67
C LYS A 51 6.65 -23.07 -2.61
N ALA A 52 6.84 -21.80 -2.99
CA ALA A 52 6.67 -20.67 -2.09
C ALA A 52 5.22 -20.54 -1.60
N ALA A 53 4.24 -20.65 -2.49
CA ALA A 53 2.83 -20.63 -2.10
C ALA A 53 2.45 -21.80 -1.17
N ALA A 54 3.00 -23.00 -1.42
CA ALA A 54 2.82 -24.15 -0.53
C ALA A 54 3.42 -23.89 0.85
N PHE A 55 4.64 -23.33 0.92
CA PHE A 55 5.26 -22.93 2.17
C PHE A 55 4.44 -21.89 2.94
N VAL A 56 3.94 -20.85 2.26
CA VAL A 56 3.09 -19.82 2.88
C VAL A 56 1.82 -20.44 3.48
N ARG A 57 1.20 -21.40 2.80
CA ARG A 57 0.05 -22.13 3.37
C ARG A 57 0.43 -22.99 4.58
N GLN A 58 1.60 -23.62 4.58
CA GLN A 58 2.08 -24.44 5.70
C GLN A 58 2.31 -23.63 6.98
N ILE A 59 2.48 -22.32 6.89
CA ILE A 59 2.63 -21.41 8.04
C ILE A 59 1.34 -20.65 8.36
N ASP A 60 0.19 -21.19 7.94
CA ASP A 60 -1.17 -20.65 8.17
C ASP A 60 -1.35 -19.21 7.65
N ARG A 61 -0.75 -18.92 6.48
CA ARG A 61 -0.90 -17.64 5.77
C ARG A 61 -1.59 -17.83 4.43
N LEU A 62 -2.16 -16.73 3.93
CA LEU A 62 -2.85 -16.65 2.64
C LEU A 62 -1.85 -16.22 1.55
N PRO A 63 -1.42 -17.12 0.65
CA PRO A 63 -0.57 -16.74 -0.46
C PRO A 63 -1.38 -15.98 -1.52
N LEU A 64 -0.88 -14.81 -1.91
CA LEU A 64 -1.38 -14.05 -3.04
C LEU A 64 -0.36 -14.08 -4.18
N PRO A 65 -0.63 -14.81 -5.28
CA PRO A 65 0.25 -14.81 -6.44
C PRO A 65 0.26 -13.43 -7.12
N VAL A 66 1.44 -12.85 -7.29
CA VAL A 66 1.62 -11.57 -7.98
C VAL A 66 2.85 -11.63 -8.89
N LYS A 67 2.87 -10.88 -9.98
CA LYS A 67 4.09 -10.68 -10.78
C LYS A 67 4.95 -9.57 -10.20
N SER A 68 6.24 -9.62 -10.48
CA SER A 68 7.20 -8.58 -10.10
C SER A 68 6.83 -7.25 -10.76
N ALA A 69 6.52 -6.26 -9.93
CA ALA A 69 6.25 -4.89 -10.31
C ALA A 69 6.64 -3.98 -9.12
N PRO A 70 6.93 -2.69 -9.35
CA PRO A 70 7.19 -1.76 -8.24
C PRO A 70 6.03 -1.75 -7.23
N GLY A 71 6.30 -2.24 -6.02
CA GLY A 71 5.31 -2.32 -4.93
C GLY A 71 4.28 -3.45 -5.05
N PHE A 72 4.43 -4.36 -6.02
CA PHE A 72 3.54 -5.52 -6.24
C PHE A 72 2.06 -5.12 -6.34
N LEU A 73 1.18 -5.67 -5.50
CA LEU A 73 -0.21 -5.21 -5.38
C LEU A 73 -0.35 -4.21 -4.22
N VAL A 74 -0.07 -4.65 -3.00
CA VAL A 74 -0.50 -3.91 -1.79
C VAL A 74 0.20 -2.56 -1.66
N ASN A 75 1.53 -2.52 -1.79
CA ASN A 75 2.26 -1.26 -1.69
C ASN A 75 1.99 -0.36 -2.91
N ALA A 76 1.78 -0.96 -4.09
CA ALA A 76 1.47 -0.24 -5.32
C ALA A 76 0.15 0.52 -5.23
N VAL A 77 -0.87 -0.03 -4.55
CA VAL A 77 -2.16 0.65 -4.36
C VAL A 77 -2.18 1.63 -3.17
N LEU A 78 -1.40 1.36 -2.11
CA LEU A 78 -1.29 2.25 -0.95
C LEU A 78 -0.55 3.55 -1.24
N GLY A 79 0.45 3.53 -2.13
CA GLY A 79 1.22 4.72 -2.50
C GLY A 79 0.34 5.88 -2.98
N PRO A 80 -0.42 5.72 -4.08
CA PRO A 80 -1.32 6.75 -4.60
C PRO A 80 -2.37 7.22 -3.60
N TYR A 81 -2.91 6.30 -2.79
CA TYR A 81 -3.86 6.60 -1.72
C TYR A 81 -3.28 7.56 -0.67
N MET A 82 -2.09 7.26 -0.15
CA MET A 82 -1.43 8.12 0.84
C MET A 82 -1.00 9.45 0.23
N LEU A 83 -0.55 9.47 -1.03
CA LEU A 83 -0.20 10.70 -1.73
C LEU A 83 -1.42 11.62 -1.90
N GLU A 84 -2.59 11.07 -2.23
CA GLU A 84 -3.81 11.86 -2.36
C GLU A 84 -4.30 12.40 -1.02
N ALA A 85 -4.19 11.62 0.05
CA ALA A 85 -4.44 12.10 1.41
C ALA A 85 -3.57 13.29 1.79
N MET A 86 -2.28 13.23 1.46
CA MET A 86 -1.35 14.33 1.70
C MET A 86 -1.63 15.56 0.83
N ARG A 87 -2.14 15.39 -0.40
CA ARG A 87 -2.63 16.52 -1.21
C ARG A 87 -3.83 17.21 -0.59
N ALA A 88 -4.77 16.45 -0.02
CA ALA A 88 -5.88 17.05 0.72
C ALA A 88 -5.38 17.88 1.92
N VAL A 89 -4.28 17.45 2.56
CA VAL A 89 -3.62 18.23 3.62
C VAL A 89 -3.00 19.52 3.08
N ASP A 90 -2.30 19.47 1.94
CA ASP A 90 -1.77 20.67 1.28
C ASP A 90 -2.88 21.67 0.88
N GLU A 91 -4.09 21.18 0.63
CA GLU A 91 -5.28 21.99 0.32
C GLU A 91 -6.01 22.53 1.56
N GLY A 92 -5.49 22.25 2.76
CA GLY A 92 -5.99 22.82 4.02
C GLY A 92 -6.91 21.90 4.83
N VAL A 93 -7.14 20.65 4.41
CA VAL A 93 -7.84 19.68 5.25
C VAL A 93 -6.90 19.19 6.35
N THR A 94 -7.32 19.20 7.61
CA THR A 94 -6.42 18.74 8.69
C THR A 94 -6.13 17.24 8.57
N PRO A 95 -4.93 16.77 8.96
CA PRO A 95 -4.60 15.35 9.03
C PRO A 95 -5.69 14.50 9.70
N GLU A 96 -6.22 14.96 10.83
CA GLU A 96 -7.27 14.29 11.58
C GLU A 96 -8.58 14.19 10.79
N THR A 97 -8.95 15.24 10.05
CA THR A 97 -10.16 15.23 9.22
C THR A 97 -10.02 14.27 8.04
N VAL A 98 -8.82 14.19 7.44
CA VAL A 98 -8.51 13.21 6.38
C VAL A 98 -8.59 11.78 6.91
N ASP A 99 -8.00 11.53 8.09
CA ASP A 99 -8.07 10.23 8.75
C ASP A 99 -9.51 9.84 9.10
N GLU A 100 -10.28 10.77 9.69
CA GLU A 100 -11.68 10.55 10.07
C GLU A 100 -12.55 10.22 8.87
N ALA A 101 -12.35 10.89 7.73
CA ALA A 101 -13.08 10.60 6.50
C ALA A 101 -12.90 9.14 6.05
N MET A 102 -11.69 8.60 6.19
CA MET A 102 -11.39 7.23 5.78
C MET A 102 -11.76 6.19 6.83
N LEU A 103 -11.74 6.54 8.11
CA LEU A 103 -12.33 5.71 9.17
C LEU A 103 -13.84 5.56 8.97
N ALA A 104 -14.54 6.67 8.69
CA ALA A 104 -15.97 6.67 8.39
C ALA A 104 -16.30 5.91 7.10
N PHE A 105 -15.38 5.90 6.12
CA PHE A 105 -15.48 5.05 4.93
C PHE A 105 -15.37 3.55 5.25
N GLY A 106 -14.74 3.18 6.37
CA GLY A 106 -14.58 1.80 6.80
C GLY A 106 -13.14 1.27 6.74
N MET A 107 -12.15 2.13 6.52
CA MET A 107 -10.75 1.75 6.66
C MET A 107 -10.41 1.52 8.15
N PRO A 108 -9.51 0.57 8.48
CA PRO A 108 -9.11 0.33 9.87
C PRO A 108 -8.19 1.42 10.43
N MET A 109 -7.60 2.22 9.55
CA MET A 109 -6.64 3.28 9.87
C MET A 109 -6.74 4.37 8.81
N GLY A 110 -6.65 5.62 9.27
CA GLY A 110 -6.58 6.76 8.37
C GLY A 110 -5.25 6.81 7.60
N PRO A 111 -5.23 7.36 6.37
CA PRO A 111 -4.06 7.36 5.52
C PRO A 111 -2.89 8.18 6.06
N ILE A 112 -3.16 9.21 6.86
CA ILE A 112 -2.11 10.06 7.44
C ILE A 112 -1.43 9.35 8.60
N GLU A 113 -2.19 8.66 9.45
CA GLU A 113 -1.59 7.77 10.45
C GLU A 113 -0.82 6.62 9.79
N LEU A 114 -1.38 6.06 8.71
CA LEU A 114 -0.74 4.97 7.98
C LEU A 114 0.63 5.38 7.42
N VAL A 115 0.74 6.56 6.78
CA VAL A 115 2.03 7.03 6.24
C VAL A 115 3.06 7.27 7.35
N ASP A 116 2.64 7.70 8.54
CA ASP A 116 3.54 7.82 9.70
C ASP A 116 4.03 6.45 10.19
N MET A 117 3.22 5.39 10.10
CA MET A 117 3.63 4.03 10.46
C MET A 117 4.57 3.41 9.43
N VAL A 118 4.31 3.64 8.15
CA VAL A 118 5.13 3.16 7.03
C VAL A 118 6.48 3.89 6.99
N GLY A 119 6.45 5.20 7.18
CA GLY A 119 7.60 6.09 7.12
C GLY A 119 7.55 7.04 5.92
N LEU A 120 7.77 8.33 6.16
CA LEU A 120 7.67 9.36 5.14
C LEU A 120 8.79 9.30 4.09
N ASP A 121 9.95 8.74 4.44
CA ASP A 121 11.03 8.45 3.50
C ASP A 121 10.65 7.35 2.50
N VAL A 122 9.93 6.33 2.96
CA VAL A 122 9.38 5.28 2.10
C VAL A 122 8.32 5.87 1.17
N ALA A 123 7.43 6.73 1.69
CA ALA A 123 6.45 7.44 0.87
C ALA A 123 7.10 8.36 -0.17
N MET A 124 8.19 9.07 0.18
CA MET A 124 8.97 9.88 -0.75
C MET A 124 9.61 9.04 -1.86
N ALA A 125 10.19 7.89 -1.53
CA ALA A 125 10.78 6.98 -2.50
C ALA A 125 9.70 6.36 -3.42
N ALA A 126 8.57 5.93 -2.85
CA ALA A 126 7.44 5.39 -3.58
C ALA A 126 6.81 6.43 -4.51
N GLY A 127 6.65 7.68 -4.06
CA GLY A 127 6.14 8.77 -4.88
C GLY A 127 7.01 9.01 -6.12
N LYS A 128 8.34 9.04 -5.98
CA LYS A 128 9.26 9.16 -7.11
C LYS A 128 9.18 7.98 -8.09
N ALA A 129 9.03 6.75 -7.57
CA ALA A 129 8.96 5.55 -8.40
C ALA A 129 7.61 5.38 -9.13
N LEU A 130 6.51 5.82 -8.52
CA LEU A 130 5.15 5.62 -9.02
C LEU A 130 4.64 6.78 -9.89
N ALA A 131 5.11 8.00 -9.67
CA ALA A 131 4.53 9.20 -10.27
C ALA A 131 5.11 9.57 -11.65
N GLY A 132 6.11 8.83 -12.13
CA GLY A 132 6.85 9.19 -13.35
C GLY A 132 7.58 10.52 -13.22
N SER A 133 8.29 10.93 -14.26
CA SER A 133 9.17 12.12 -14.26
C SER A 133 8.46 13.49 -14.14
N GLY A 134 7.17 13.54 -13.78
CA GLY A 134 6.37 14.78 -13.85
C GLY A 134 5.43 15.08 -12.67
N ALA A 135 5.22 14.18 -11.72
CA ALA A 135 4.37 14.48 -10.57
C ALA A 135 5.20 14.82 -9.33
N GLU A 136 4.99 16.01 -8.80
CA GLU A 136 5.67 16.48 -7.61
C GLU A 136 5.09 15.82 -6.34
N PRO A 137 5.94 15.43 -5.39
CA PRO A 137 5.47 14.96 -4.08
C PRO A 137 4.71 16.08 -3.35
N PRO A 138 3.72 15.74 -2.51
CA PRO A 138 3.02 16.72 -1.67
C PRO A 138 3.97 17.59 -0.86
N LYS A 139 3.69 18.89 -0.74
CA LYS A 139 4.55 19.85 -0.03
C LYS A 139 4.72 19.46 1.42
N CYS A 140 3.62 19.09 2.08
CA CYS A 140 3.61 18.64 3.46
C CYS A 140 4.53 17.42 3.71
N LEU A 141 4.71 16.56 2.70
CA LEU A 141 5.61 15.40 2.74
C LEU A 141 7.07 15.84 2.62
N VAL A 142 7.37 16.70 1.65
CA VAL A 142 8.73 17.22 1.41
C VAL A 142 9.25 17.99 2.62
N GLU A 143 8.43 18.87 3.20
CA GLU A 143 8.78 19.66 4.38
C GLU A 143 9.11 18.77 5.58
N ARG A 144 8.28 17.77 5.86
CA ARG A 144 8.49 16.83 6.97
C ARG A 144 9.72 15.95 6.75
N PHE A 145 9.91 15.46 5.54
CA PHE A 145 11.09 14.68 5.17
C PHE A 145 12.38 15.48 5.39
N ASN A 146 12.43 16.73 4.90
CA ASN A 146 13.59 17.61 5.05
C ASN A 146 13.85 17.98 6.53
N ALA A 147 12.80 18.05 7.34
CA ALA A 147 12.89 18.28 8.78
C ALA A 147 13.26 17.02 9.59
N GLY A 148 13.47 15.86 8.95
CA GLY A 148 13.76 14.60 9.64
C GLY A 148 12.56 13.99 10.39
N ASN A 149 11.35 14.50 10.15
CA ASN A 149 10.10 13.98 10.72
C ASN A 149 9.61 12.82 9.85
N LEU A 150 10.20 11.63 10.05
CA LEU A 150 9.97 10.44 9.24
C LEU A 150 8.82 9.54 9.73
N GLY A 151 7.99 10.01 10.66
CA GLY A 151 6.88 9.25 11.23
C GLY A 151 7.24 8.58 12.57
N LYS A 152 6.61 7.44 12.85
CA LYS A 152 6.75 6.72 14.13
C LYS A 152 8.20 6.39 14.49
N LYS A 153 9.01 6.04 13.49
CA LYS A 153 10.42 5.64 13.69
C LYS A 153 11.34 6.78 14.15
N SER A 154 10.99 8.02 13.86
CA SER A 154 11.69 9.22 14.36
C SER A 154 10.95 9.88 15.53
N GLY A 155 9.89 9.26 16.03
CA GLY A 155 9.02 9.81 17.09
C GLY A 155 8.11 10.95 16.63
N LYS A 156 8.16 11.36 15.37
CA LYS A 156 7.36 12.48 14.82
C LYS A 156 7.22 12.40 13.31
N GLY A 157 6.00 12.64 12.82
CA GLY A 157 5.66 12.78 11.40
C GLY A 157 4.55 13.81 11.21
N PHE A 158 3.39 13.39 10.73
CA PHE A 158 2.17 14.19 10.81
C PHE A 158 1.65 14.31 12.24
N TYR A 159 1.80 13.23 13.02
CA TYR A 159 1.49 13.21 14.44
C TYR A 159 2.76 13.12 15.30
N ASP A 160 2.62 13.44 16.58
CA ASP A 160 3.63 13.12 17.59
C ASP A 160 3.49 11.64 18.00
N HIS A 161 4.58 10.88 17.96
CA HIS A 161 4.62 9.46 18.30
C HIS A 161 5.51 9.17 19.52
N SER A 162 5.98 10.19 20.24
CA SER A 162 6.89 10.07 21.39
C SER A 162 6.33 9.17 22.51
N SER A 163 5.00 9.13 22.67
CA SER A 163 4.31 8.28 23.65
C SER A 163 4.00 6.85 23.16
N GLY A 164 4.38 6.51 21.93
CA GLY A 164 4.08 5.23 21.28
C GLY A 164 2.71 5.15 20.59
N LYS A 165 1.80 6.09 20.89
CA LYS A 165 0.54 6.32 20.17
C LYS A 165 0.56 7.70 19.48
N PRO A 166 -0.10 7.86 18.32
CA PRO A 166 -0.18 9.16 17.66
C PRO A 166 -1.01 10.12 18.52
N ALA A 167 -0.43 11.27 18.86
CA ALA A 167 -1.17 12.37 19.47
C ALA A 167 -1.96 13.10 18.38
N LYS A 168 -3.27 12.87 18.33
CA LYS A 168 -4.19 13.47 17.35
C LYS A 168 -5.06 14.55 18.00
N GLY A 169 -5.30 15.64 17.28
CA GLY A 169 -6.33 16.63 17.65
C GLY A 169 -7.75 16.12 17.41
N ALA A 170 -8.73 17.00 17.62
CA ALA A 170 -10.10 16.73 17.18
C ALA A 170 -10.22 16.92 15.66
N PRO A 171 -10.87 16.00 14.92
CA PRO A 171 -11.15 16.21 13.51
C PRO A 171 -12.15 17.37 13.33
N GLY A 172 -12.01 18.08 12.22
CA GLY A 172 -13.00 19.05 11.77
C GLY A 172 -14.20 18.38 11.09
N ALA A 173 -15.08 19.20 10.51
CA ALA A 173 -16.17 18.68 9.69
C ALA A 173 -15.61 18.03 8.42
N VAL A 174 -15.91 16.75 8.20
CA VAL A 174 -15.48 16.01 7.00
C VAL A 174 -16.16 16.60 5.76
N PRO A 175 -15.41 17.13 4.77
CA PRO A 175 -15.99 17.63 3.54
C PRO A 175 -16.72 16.54 2.76
N ALA A 176 -17.86 16.89 2.16
CA ALA A 176 -18.61 15.98 1.30
C ALA A 176 -17.74 15.47 0.14
N GLY A 177 -17.77 14.16 -0.12
CA GLY A 177 -17.02 13.54 -1.20
C GLY A 177 -15.52 13.34 -0.92
N LEU A 178 -15.00 13.74 0.25
CA LEU A 178 -13.58 13.59 0.57
C LEU A 178 -13.16 12.11 0.51
N ALA A 179 -13.89 11.19 1.16
CA ALA A 179 -13.56 9.77 1.13
C ALA A 179 -13.52 9.19 -0.30
N ALA A 180 -14.50 9.56 -1.15
CA ALA A 180 -14.56 9.13 -2.54
C ALA A 180 -13.36 9.62 -3.34
N ARG A 181 -12.94 10.88 -3.12
CA ARG A 181 -11.72 11.43 -3.72
C ARG A 181 -10.47 10.68 -3.26
N LEU A 182 -10.33 10.47 -1.95
CA LEU A 182 -9.15 9.83 -1.35
C LEU A 182 -8.99 8.39 -1.81
N VAL A 183 -10.07 7.63 -1.91
CA VAL A 183 -10.02 6.22 -2.30
C VAL A 183 -9.81 6.05 -3.81
N LYS A 184 -10.20 7.02 -4.64
CA LYS A 184 -10.18 6.90 -6.11
C LYS A 184 -8.83 6.42 -6.68
N PRO A 185 -7.66 6.97 -6.29
CA PRO A 185 -6.37 6.49 -6.83
C PRO A 185 -6.05 5.04 -6.48
N LEU A 186 -6.53 4.55 -5.33
CA LEU A 186 -6.41 3.14 -4.95
C LEU A 186 -7.24 2.26 -5.90
N LEU A 187 -8.48 2.68 -6.19
CA LEU A 187 -9.38 1.97 -7.10
C LEU A 187 -8.80 1.90 -8.51
N ASP A 188 -8.40 3.05 -9.05
CA ASP A 188 -7.81 3.16 -10.39
C ASP A 188 -6.53 2.31 -10.51
N LYS A 189 -5.68 2.34 -9.48
CA LYS A 189 -4.44 1.56 -9.47
C LYS A 189 -4.70 0.06 -9.35
N THR A 190 -5.71 -0.35 -8.58
CA THR A 190 -6.09 -1.76 -8.46
C THR A 190 -6.55 -2.31 -9.80
N GLN A 191 -7.44 -1.59 -10.50
CA GLN A 191 -7.90 -2.00 -11.84
C GLN A 191 -6.73 -2.14 -12.81
N ARG A 192 -5.84 -1.13 -12.83
CA ARG A 192 -4.66 -1.14 -13.70
C ARG A 192 -3.73 -2.33 -13.45
N LEU A 193 -3.55 -2.76 -12.20
CA LEU A 193 -2.70 -3.91 -11.87
C LEU A 193 -3.33 -5.24 -12.34
N VAL A 194 -4.65 -5.33 -12.41
CA VAL A 194 -5.35 -6.46 -13.04
C VAL A 194 -5.19 -6.40 -14.56
N ASP A 195 -5.39 -5.23 -15.18
CA ASP A 195 -5.25 -5.04 -16.63
C ASP A 195 -3.82 -5.34 -17.12
N GLU A 196 -2.81 -4.96 -16.34
CA GLU A 196 -1.39 -5.28 -16.60
C GLU A 196 -1.03 -6.75 -16.29
N GLY A 197 -1.98 -7.52 -15.75
CA GLY A 197 -1.81 -8.92 -15.37
C GLY A 197 -0.76 -9.12 -14.27
N ILE A 198 -0.56 -8.12 -13.40
CA ILE A 198 0.27 -8.22 -12.19
C ILE A 198 -0.43 -9.11 -11.18
N VAL A 199 -1.75 -8.98 -11.07
CA VAL A 199 -2.64 -9.92 -10.39
C VAL A 199 -3.50 -10.60 -11.44
N ALA A 200 -3.85 -11.87 -11.25
CA ALA A 200 -4.48 -12.67 -12.30
C ALA A 200 -5.92 -12.25 -12.62
N ASP A 201 -6.66 -11.78 -11.62
CA ASP A 201 -8.08 -11.44 -11.76
C ASP A 201 -8.54 -10.46 -10.66
N ALA A 202 -9.79 -10.01 -10.78
CA ALA A 202 -10.42 -9.06 -9.86
C ALA A 202 -10.64 -9.64 -8.45
N ASP A 203 -10.99 -10.92 -8.34
CA ASP A 203 -11.27 -11.56 -7.05
C ASP A 203 -10.01 -11.64 -6.19
N LEU A 204 -8.87 -12.01 -6.80
CA LEU A 204 -7.57 -12.01 -6.13
C LEU A 204 -7.09 -10.60 -5.79
N ALA A 205 -7.35 -9.62 -6.66
CA ALA A 205 -7.02 -8.23 -6.38
C ALA A 205 -7.83 -7.71 -5.18
N ASP A 206 -9.14 -7.96 -5.17
CA ASP A 206 -10.03 -7.55 -4.08
C ASP A 206 -9.64 -8.22 -2.75
N ALA A 207 -9.45 -9.53 -2.74
CA ALA A 207 -8.99 -10.25 -1.55
C ALA A 207 -7.61 -9.73 -1.08
N GLY A 208 -6.68 -9.52 -2.00
CA GLY A 208 -5.35 -9.01 -1.69
C GLY A 208 -5.38 -7.62 -1.05
N VAL A 209 -6.20 -6.72 -1.58
CA VAL A 209 -6.34 -5.36 -1.04
C VAL A 209 -7.08 -5.36 0.31
N ILE A 210 -8.10 -6.21 0.49
CA ILE A 210 -8.77 -6.39 1.79
C ILE A 210 -7.80 -6.91 2.85
N PHE A 211 -7.14 -8.05 2.61
CA PHE A 211 -6.28 -8.67 3.61
C PHE A 211 -4.93 -7.94 3.80
N GLY A 212 -4.51 -7.16 2.81
CA GLY A 212 -3.26 -6.40 2.84
C GLY A 212 -3.40 -5.01 3.46
N THR A 213 -4.50 -4.31 3.18
CA THR A 213 -4.70 -2.91 3.61
C THR A 213 -5.84 -2.73 4.61
N GLY A 214 -6.72 -3.74 4.74
CA GLY A 214 -7.97 -3.64 5.48
C GLY A 214 -9.08 -2.88 4.75
N PHE A 215 -8.97 -2.73 3.42
CA PHE A 215 -9.94 -2.01 2.61
C PHE A 215 -11.38 -2.41 2.94
N ALA A 216 -12.18 -1.43 3.36
CA ALA A 216 -13.60 -1.51 3.76
C ALA A 216 -14.28 -2.84 3.44
N PRO A 217 -14.12 -3.89 4.27
CA PRO A 217 -14.38 -5.28 3.86
C PRO A 217 -15.83 -5.56 3.48
N PHE A 218 -16.77 -4.80 4.05
CA PHE A 218 -18.20 -4.88 3.74
C PHE A 218 -18.54 -4.50 2.29
N THR A 219 -17.62 -3.86 1.56
CA THR A 219 -17.78 -3.52 0.14
C THR A 219 -17.40 -4.65 -0.80
N GLY A 220 -16.78 -5.73 -0.29
CA GLY A 220 -16.26 -6.85 -1.09
C GLY A 220 -14.94 -6.57 -1.81
N GLY A 221 -14.33 -5.40 -1.61
CA GLY A 221 -13.04 -5.02 -2.19
C GLY A 221 -13.13 -3.83 -3.14
N PRO A 222 -11.99 -3.25 -3.56
CA PRO A 222 -11.96 -2.07 -4.41
C PRO A 222 -12.71 -2.22 -5.74
N LEU A 223 -12.58 -3.33 -6.45
CA LEU A 223 -13.21 -3.52 -7.75
C LEU A 223 -14.70 -3.85 -7.61
N ASN A 224 -15.07 -4.66 -6.61
CA ASN A 224 -16.48 -4.86 -6.27
C ASN A 224 -17.16 -3.55 -5.82
N TYR A 225 -16.47 -2.70 -5.05
CA TYR A 225 -16.96 -1.38 -4.67
C TYR A 225 -17.27 -0.51 -5.90
N VAL A 226 -16.35 -0.42 -6.87
CA VAL A 226 -16.57 0.31 -8.12
C VAL A 226 -17.78 -0.24 -8.89
N LYS A 227 -17.90 -1.56 -8.99
CA LYS A 227 -19.01 -2.21 -9.69
C LYS A 227 -20.37 -1.84 -9.08
N ASN A 228 -20.46 -1.82 -7.75
CA ASN A 228 -21.70 -1.53 -7.02
C ASN A 228 -22.08 -0.04 -7.01
N GLN A 229 -21.18 0.88 -7.37
CA GLN A 229 -21.51 2.29 -7.55
C GLN A 229 -22.04 2.62 -8.95
N ASN A 230 -21.76 1.77 -9.93
CA ASN A 230 -22.13 1.97 -11.32
C ASN A 230 -23.36 1.14 -11.76
N GLY A 231 -23.93 0.34 -10.85
CA GLY A 231 -25.14 -0.47 -11.07
C GLY A 231 -26.29 0.06 -10.24
#